data_AF-A0A8I2H039-F1
#
_entry.id   AF-A0A8I2H039-F1
#
_cell.length_a   1.000
_cell.length_b   1.000
_cell.length_c   1.000
_cell.angle_alpha   90.00
_cell.angle_beta   90.00
_cell.angle_gamma   90.00
#
_symmetry.space_group_name_H-M   'P 1'
#
loop_
_entity.id
_entity.type
_entity.pdbx_description
1 polymer ?
#
loop_
_entity_poly.entity_id
_entity_poly.type
_entity_poly.pdbx_seq_one_letter_code
_entity_poly.pdbx_strand_id
1 'polypeptide(L)' 'MLRLRVEKMVCGHCVKAITEAMQAADSQAQVNVRLDDKIVEISSTKGEDEIIAIIADAGYSAELINESFA' A
#
# COMPACT_ATOMS: atom_id res chain seq x y z
N MET A 1 2.68 -5.24 10.09
CA MET A 1 1.83 -5.35 8.89
C MET A 1 0.87 -4.18 8.92
N LEU A 2 0.87 -3.36 7.88
CA LEU A 2 0.08 -2.14 7.77
C LEU A 2 -1.05 -2.37 6.78
N ARG A 3 -2.21 -1.74 7.03
CA ARG A 3 -3.34 -1.75 6.10
C ARG A 3 -3.60 -0.34 5.62
N LEU A 4 -3.67 -0.17 4.31
CA LEU A 4 -3.80 1.12 3.66
C LEU A 4 -4.99 1.09 2.71
N ARG A 5 -5.82 2.13 2.73
CA ARG A 5 -6.91 2.31 1.77
C ARG A 5 -6.40 3.13 0.60
N VAL A 6 -6.61 2.64 -0.62
CA VAL A 6 -6.17 3.31 -1.84
C VAL A 6 -7.39 3.62 -2.70
N GLU A 7 -7.81 4.89 -2.72
CA GLU A 7 -9.07 5.31 -3.37
C GLU A 7 -9.07 5.16 -4.90
N LYS A 8 -7.89 5.27 -5.52
CA LYS A 8 -7.70 5.18 -6.99
C LYS A 8 -7.33 3.79 -7.50
N MET A 9 -7.68 2.70 -6.80
CA MET A 9 -7.54 1.35 -7.34
C MET A 9 -8.66 1.07 -8.35
N VAL A 10 -8.42 1.40 -9.61
CA VAL A 10 -9.40 1.22 -10.70
C VAL A 10 -9.14 -0.04 -11.53
N CYS A 11 -7.91 -0.59 -11.53
CA CYS A 11 -7.61 -1.85 -12.23
C CYS A 11 -6.34 -2.57 -11.70
N GLY A 12 -6.11 -3.81 -12.13
CA GLY A 12 -4.96 -4.65 -11.71
C GLY A 12 -3.56 -4.08 -12.02
N HIS A 13 -3.44 -3.05 -12.87
CA HIS A 13 -2.17 -2.36 -13.10
C HIS A 13 -1.70 -1.55 -11.89
N CYS A 14 -2.63 -1.06 -11.06
CA CYS A 14 -2.31 -0.30 -9.86
C CYS A 14 -1.57 -1.18 -8.84
N VAL A 15 -1.96 -2.45 -8.75
CA VAL A 15 -1.36 -3.44 -7.84
C VAL A 15 0.11 -3.63 -8.19
N LYS A 16 0.41 -3.89 -9.47
CA LYS A 16 1.77 -4.18 -9.92
C LYS A 16 2.70 -3.00 -9.67
N ALA A 17 2.26 -1.77 -9.97
CA ALA A 17 3.04 -0.56 -9.72
C ALA A 17 3.37 -0.36 -8.22
N ILE A 18 2.39 -0.55 -7.33
CA ILE A 18 2.59 -0.45 -5.88
C ILE A 18 3.52 -1.56 -5.37
N THR A 19 3.32 -2.80 -5.83
CA THR A 19 4.19 -3.92 -5.47
C THR A 19 5.63 -3.69 -5.93
N GLU A 20 5.85 -3.22 -7.15
CA GLU A 20 7.18 -2.92 -7.69
C GLU A 20 7.85 -1.77 -6.91
N ALA A 21 7.12 -0.70 -6.62
CA ALA A 21 7.64 0.41 -5.81
C ALA A 21 8.02 -0.03 -4.39
N MET A 22 7.18 -0.86 -3.76
CA MET A 22 7.46 -1.45 -2.46
C MET A 22 8.68 -2.38 -2.49
N GLN A 23 8.78 -3.26 -3.49
CA GLN A 23 9.92 -4.18 -3.61
C GLN A 23 11.22 -3.45 -3.95
N ALA A 24 11.16 -2.35 -4.69
CA ALA A 24 12.32 -1.49 -4.96
C ALA A 24 12.81 -0.79 -3.69
N ALA A 25 11.89 -0.40 -2.80
CA ALA A 25 12.23 0.26 -1.54
C ALA A 25 12.61 -0.73 -0.42
N ASP A 26 12.01 -1.92 -0.42
CA ASP A 26 12.28 -3.03 0.50
C ASP A 26 12.06 -4.36 -0.25
N SER A 27 13.15 -5.03 -0.61
CA SER A 27 13.11 -6.32 -1.32
C SER A 27 12.39 -7.44 -0.56
N GLN A 28 12.20 -7.31 0.75
CA GLN A 28 11.47 -8.26 1.59
C GLN A 28 9.99 -7.88 1.76
N ALA A 29 9.55 -6.76 1.17
CA ALA A 29 8.19 -6.28 1.31
C ALA A 29 7.18 -7.24 0.67
N GLN A 30 6.20 -7.65 1.45
CA GLN A 30 5.02 -8.38 1.00
C GLN A 30 3.86 -7.41 0.82
N VAL A 31 3.30 -7.37 -0.38
CA VAL A 31 2.15 -6.54 -0.74
C VAL A 31 0.99 -7.46 -1.10
N ASN A 32 -0.11 -7.35 -0.36
CA ASN A 32 -1.36 -8.05 -0.62
C ASN A 32 -2.44 -7.02 -0.94
N VAL A 33 -3.13 -7.16 -2.07
CA VAL A 33 -4.19 -6.22 -2.46
C VAL A 33 -5.54 -6.90 -2.46
N ARG A 34 -6.49 -6.30 -1.75
CA ARG A 34 -7.90 -6.67 -1.72
C ARG A 34 -8.69 -5.64 -2.50
N LEU A 35 -8.93 -5.92 -3.78
CA LEU A 35 -9.64 -5.00 -4.70
C LEU A 35 -11.10 -4.78 -4.29
N ASP A 36 -11.77 -5.82 -3.78
CA ASP A 36 -13.17 -5.72 -3.30
C ASP A 36 -13.34 -4.67 -2.21
N ASP A 37 -12.37 -4.58 -1.30
CA ASP A 37 -12.38 -3.64 -0.17
C ASP A 37 -11.55 -2.37 -0.43
N LYS A 38 -10.82 -2.32 -1.55
CA LYS A 38 -9.81 -1.28 -1.87
C LYS A 38 -8.75 -1.12 -0.77
N ILE A 39 -8.34 -2.25 -0.20
CA ILE A 39 -7.35 -2.33 0.89
C ILE A 39 -6.05 -2.92 0.34
N VAL A 40 -4.93 -2.32 0.71
CA VAL A 40 -3.58 -2.83 0.48
C VAL A 40 -2.98 -3.16 1.83
N GLU A 41 -2.58 -4.40 2.00
CA GLU A 41 -1.85 -4.85 3.18
C GLU A 41 -0.37 -4.97 2.84
N ILE A 42 0.46 -4.29 3.62
CA ILE A 42 1.91 -4.21 3.39
C ILE A 42 2.63 -4.74 4.63
N SER A 43 3.43 -5.77 4.42
CA SER A 43 4.36 -6.32 5.38
C SER A 43 5.76 -5.91 4.96
N SER A 44 6.32 -4.89 5.61
CA SER A 44 7.66 -4.37 5.38
C SER A 44 8.28 -3.98 6.73
N THR A 45 9.60 -3.83 6.74
CA THR A 45 10.35 -3.27 7.88
C THR A 45 10.27 -1.74 7.95
N LYS A 46 9.74 -1.09 6.91
CA LYS A 46 9.58 0.37 6.84
C LYS A 46 8.43 0.89 7.69
N GLY A 47 8.54 2.15 8.11
CA GLY A 47 7.49 2.86 8.83
C GLY A 47 6.28 3.20 7.95
N GLU A 48 5.16 3.52 8.59
CA GLU A 48 3.92 3.89 7.91
C GLU A 48 4.09 5.09 6.96
N ASP A 49 4.75 6.15 7.41
CA ASP A 49 5.00 7.37 6.62
C ASP A 49 5.85 7.09 5.39
N GLU A 50 6.89 6.26 5.51
CA GLU A 50 7.71 5.86 4.36
C GLU A 50 6.88 5.11 3.33
N ILE A 51 6.03 4.18 3.78
CA ILE A 51 5.21 3.37 2.89
C ILE A 51 4.18 4.24 2.17
N ILE A 52 3.53 5.15 2.88
CA ILE A 52 2.60 6.13 2.27
C ILE A 52 3.33 7.00 1.23
N ALA A 53 4.53 7.48 1.56
CA ALA A 53 5.34 8.30 0.66
C ALA A 53 5.72 7.54 -0.63
N ILE A 54 6.12 6.27 -0.53
CA ILE A 54 6.46 5.45 -1.70
C ILE A 54 5.22 5.20 -2.58
N ILE A 55 4.06 4.97 -1.97
CA ILE A 55 2.81 4.79 -2.73
C ILE A 55 2.41 6.12 -3.42
N ALA A 56 2.61 7.25 -2.75
CA ALA A 56 2.40 8.58 -3.31
C ALA A 56 3.35 8.89 -4.48
N ASP A 57 4.61 8.50 -4.38
CA ASP A 57 5.61 8.63 -5.45
C ASP A 57 5.25 7.78 -6.69
N ALA A 58 4.66 6.60 -6.46
CA ALA A 58 4.06 5.79 -7.52
C ALA A 58 2.77 6.39 -8.12
N GLY A 59 2.32 7.55 -7.63
CA GLY A 59 1.15 8.28 -8.15
C GLY A 59 -0.18 7.88 -7.51
N TYR A 60 -0.15 7.18 -6.38
CA TYR A 60 -1.34 6.69 -5.68
C TYR A 60 -1.47 7.31 -4.28
N SER A 61 -2.68 7.73 -3.91
CA SER A 61 -2.94 8.17 -2.54
C SER A 61 -3.31 6.95 -1.68
N ALA A 62 -2.59 6.76 -0.59
CA ALA A 62 -2.83 5.72 0.40
C ALA A 62 -3.04 6.34 1.77
N GLU A 63 -4.09 5.91 2.46
CA GLU A 63 -4.37 6.32 3.83
C GLU A 63 -4.30 5.12 4.77
N LEU A 64 -3.60 5.27 5.90
CA LEU A 64 -3.52 4.20 6.87
C LEU A 64 -4.88 3.97 7.52
N ILE A 65 -5.35 2.72 7.42
CA ILE A 65 -6.57 2.29 8.08
C ILE A 65 -6.15 1.69 9.42
N ASN A 66 -5.98 2.57 10.40
CA ASN A 66 -6.00 2.14 11.79
C ASN A 66 -7.46 1.93 12.16
N GLU A 67 -7.89 0.68 12.32
CA GLU A 67 -9.19 0.37 12.96
C GLU A 67 -9.09 0.72 14.46
N SER A 68 -8.99 2.02 14.75
CA SER A 68 -9.30 2.61 16.04
C SER A 68 -10.75 3.05 15.98
N PHE A 69 -11.66 2.09 15.97
CA PHE A 69 -13.01 2.38 16.45
C PHE A 69 -12.97 2.25 17.97
N ALA A 70 -13.18 3.38 18.62
CA ALA A 70 -13.44 3.52 20.05
C ALA A 70 -14.54 2.57 20.55
#